data_AF-A0A819PRA8-F1
#
_entry.id   AF-A0A819PRA8-F1
#
_cell.length_a   1.000
_cell.length_b   1.000
_cell.length_c   1.000
_cell.angle_alpha   90.00
_cell.angle_beta   90.00
_cell.angle_gamma   90.00
#
_symmetry.space_group_name_H-M   'P 1'
#
loop_
_entity.id
_entity.type
_entity.pdbx_description
1 polymer ?
#
loop_
_entity_poly.entity_id
_entity_poly.type
_entity_poly.pdbx_seq_one_letter_code
_entity_poly.pdbx_strand_id
1 'polypeptide(L)'
;IPFDYNEWQIHDSHVVKKRPPRQNEFLQLLLANPRYCSYLCWLDKKRGLFRILQPDQVVKLWEKVKGRQTQGKMSYETFARGIRHYYKTGMMIKTNKKYTFCFQ
;
A
#
# COMPACT_ATOMS: atom_id res chain seq x y z
N ILE A 1 11.93 12.54 2.62
CA ILE A 1 10.53 12.90 2.27
C ILE A 1 9.82 13.30 3.54
N PRO A 2 9.41 14.57 3.69
CA PRO A 2 8.57 14.99 4.82
C PRO A 2 7.28 14.16 4.84
N PHE A 3 6.88 13.72 6.03
CA PHE A 3 5.64 12.96 6.20
C PHE A 3 4.54 13.91 6.67
N ASP A 4 3.51 14.10 5.87
CA ASP A 4 2.27 14.78 6.27
C ASP A 4 1.16 13.76 6.46
N TYR A 5 0.61 13.66 7.66
CA TYR A 5 -0.47 12.73 7.98
C TYR A 5 -1.78 13.03 7.23
N ASN A 6 -2.03 14.31 6.89
CA ASN A 6 -3.25 14.75 6.24
C ASN A 6 -3.32 14.30 4.77
N GLU A 7 -2.17 14.21 4.09
CA GLU A 7 -2.07 13.73 2.70
C GLU A 7 -2.58 12.30 2.52
N TRP A 8 -2.57 11.50 3.59
CA TRP A 8 -2.96 10.10 3.55
C TRP A 8 -4.41 9.84 3.95
N GLN A 9 -5.14 10.87 4.39
CA GLN A 9 -6.52 10.69 4.82
C GLN A 9 -7.46 10.54 3.63
N ILE A 10 -8.24 9.46 3.63
CA ILE A 10 -9.32 9.25 2.67
C ILE A 10 -10.57 9.99 3.17
N HIS A 11 -11.21 10.74 2.27
CA HIS A 11 -12.53 11.32 2.50
C HIS A 11 -13.59 10.29 2.15
N ASP A 12 -14.37 9.86 3.14
CA ASP A 12 -15.48 8.93 2.91
C ASP A 12 -16.74 9.75 2.58
N SER A 13 -17.32 9.56 1.40
CA SER A 13 -18.53 10.29 1.00
C SER A 13 -19.75 9.95 1.87
N HIS A 14 -19.72 8.82 2.58
CA HIS A 14 -20.82 8.38 3.45
C HIS A 14 -20.65 8.80 4.91
N VAL A 15 -19.48 9.32 5.30
CA VAL A 15 -19.21 9.78 6.66
C VAL A 15 -18.32 11.02 6.57
N VAL A 16 -18.75 12.16 7.10
CA VAL A 16 -18.01 13.45 7.09
C VAL A 16 -16.65 13.39 7.84
N LYS A 17 -16.15 12.20 8.18
CA LYS A 17 -14.92 11.95 8.91
C LYS A 17 -13.82 11.45 7.98
N LYS A 18 -12.64 12.04 8.13
CA LYS A 18 -11.39 11.56 7.56
C LYS A 18 -10.99 10.24 8.20
N ARG A 19 -10.50 9.29 7.40
CA ARG A 19 -9.94 8.03 7.90
C ARG A 19 -8.59 7.72 7.23
N PRO A 20 -7.70 6.97 7.89
CA PRO A 20 -6.53 6.42 7.22
C PRO A 20 -6.96 5.45 6.09
N PRO A 21 -6.10 5.25 5.09
CA PRO A 21 -6.40 4.39 3.96
C PRO A 21 -6.39 2.93 4.39
N ARG A 22 -7.11 2.10 3.66
CA ARG A 22 -6.96 0.65 3.64
C ARG A 22 -5.66 0.28 2.93
N GLN A 23 -5.24 -0.97 3.06
CA GLN A 23 -3.94 -1.40 2.55
C GLN A 23 -3.85 -1.31 1.01
N ASN A 24 -4.91 -1.66 0.30
CA ASN A 24 -5.01 -1.51 -1.15
C ASN A 24 -5.02 -0.03 -1.59
N GLU A 25 -5.77 0.83 -0.91
CA GLU A 25 -5.83 2.28 -1.15
C GLU A 25 -4.44 2.90 -0.96
N PHE A 26 -3.73 2.52 0.11
CA PHE A 26 -2.36 2.94 0.36
C PHE A 26 -1.41 2.55 -0.78
N LEU A 27 -1.46 1.29 -1.24
CA LEU A 27 -0.63 0.84 -2.36
C LEU A 27 -0.92 1.64 -3.64
N GLN A 28 -2.20 1.93 -3.92
CA GLN A 28 -2.58 2.77 -5.07
C GLN A 28 -2.07 4.21 -4.93
N LEU A 29 -2.15 4.81 -3.73
CA LEU A 29 -1.64 6.16 -3.46
C LEU A 29 -0.11 6.23 -3.67
N LEU A 30 0.65 5.23 -3.22
CA LEU A 30 2.10 5.19 -3.46
C LEU A 30 2.40 5.05 -4.96
N LEU A 31 1.65 4.22 -5.67
CA LEU A 31 1.82 4.00 -7.11
C LEU A 31 1.38 5.18 -7.99
N ALA A 32 0.47 6.02 -7.48
CA ALA A 32 0.03 7.23 -8.15
C ALA A 32 1.00 8.41 -7.95
N ASN A 33 1.76 8.42 -6.85
CA ASN A 33 2.65 9.51 -6.52
C ASN A 33 4.11 9.19 -6.91
N PRO A 34 4.68 9.91 -7.90
CA PRO A 34 6.05 9.68 -8.38
C PRO A 34 7.12 9.77 -7.28
N ARG A 35 6.84 10.51 -6.19
CA ARG A 35 7.74 10.66 -5.04
C ARG A 35 8.10 9.32 -4.39
N TYR A 36 7.26 8.30 -4.52
CA TYR A 36 7.46 6.97 -3.95
C TYR A 36 7.85 5.90 -4.98
N CYS A 37 8.21 6.28 -6.19
CA CYS A 37 8.60 5.35 -7.26
C CYS A 37 9.79 4.44 -6.87
N SER A 38 10.68 4.92 -6.00
CA SER A 38 11.79 4.13 -5.45
C SER A 38 11.36 3.08 -4.42
N TYR A 39 10.13 3.17 -3.89
CA TYR A 39 9.60 2.24 -2.88
C TYR A 39 8.79 1.13 -3.54
N LEU A 40 7.92 1.50 -4.48
CA LEU A 40 7.28 0.59 -5.42
C LEU A 40 6.94 1.30 -6.72
N CYS A 41 6.89 0.52 -7.80
CA CYS A 41 6.60 1.05 -9.12
C CYS A 41 5.73 0.08 -9.94
N TRP A 42 5.04 0.65 -10.93
CA TRP A 42 4.37 -0.14 -11.95
C TRP A 42 5.40 -0.84 -12.84
N LEU A 43 5.23 -2.14 -13.03
CA LEU A 43 5.89 -2.89 -14.10
C LEU A 43 5.03 -2.84 -15.38
N ASP A 44 3.71 -2.91 -15.21
CA ASP A 44 2.72 -2.71 -16.25
C ASP A 44 1.47 -2.09 -15.62
N LYS A 45 1.30 -0.78 -15.81
CA LYS A 45 0.16 -0.03 -15.26
C LYS A 45 -1.17 -0.47 -15.86
N LYS A 46 -1.20 -0.85 -17.15
CA LYS A 46 -2.45 -1.27 -17.82
C LYS A 46 -2.95 -2.60 -17.27
N ARG A 47 -2.03 -3.51 -16.94
CA ARG A 47 -2.35 -4.81 -16.34
C ARG A 47 -2.44 -4.80 -14.82
N GLY A 48 -2.23 -3.65 -14.18
CA GLY A 48 -2.20 -3.56 -12.72
C GLY A 48 -0.99 -4.25 -12.07
N LEU A 49 0.06 -4.56 -12.84
CA LEU A 49 1.25 -5.26 -12.34
C LEU A 49 2.26 -4.27 -11.75
N PHE A 50 2.61 -4.45 -10.49
CA PHE A 50 3.58 -3.62 -9.79
C PHE A 50 4.55 -4.45 -8.95
N ARG A 51 5.68 -3.83 -8.59
CA ARG A 51 6.70 -4.43 -7.75
C ARG A 51 7.07 -3.51 -6.60
N ILE A 52 7.17 -4.10 -5.41
CA ILE A 52 7.76 -3.45 -4.26
C ILE A 52 9.29 -3.58 -4.38
N LEU A 53 9.95 -2.42 -4.42
CA LEU A 53 11.41 -2.29 -4.55
C LEU A 53 12.09 -2.21 -3.17
N GLN A 54 11.47 -1.51 -2.23
CA GLN A 54 11.99 -1.33 -0.86
C GLN A 54 10.95 -1.77 0.19
N PRO A 55 10.87 -3.08 0.48
CA PRO A 55 9.92 -3.66 1.45
C PRO A 55 9.88 -2.92 2.79
N ASP A 56 11.05 -2.66 3.38
CA ASP A 56 11.14 -2.05 4.71
C ASP A 56 10.66 -0.60 4.72
N GLN A 57 10.90 0.16 3.65
CA GLN A 57 10.43 1.55 3.55
C GLN A 57 8.91 1.61 3.35
N VAL A 58 8.35 0.69 2.56
CA VAL A 58 6.89 0.57 2.39
C VAL A 58 6.22 0.27 3.73
N VAL A 59 6.78 -0.65 4.52
CA VAL A 59 6.25 -1.00 5.84
C VAL A 59 6.35 0.17 6.82
N LYS A 60 7.53 0.81 6.92
CA LYS A 60 7.71 1.99 7.79
C LYS A 60 6.76 3.12 7.42
N LEU A 61 6.50 3.34 6.13
CA LEU A 61 5.54 4.34 5.68
C LEU A 61 4.11 3.93 6.04
N TRP A 62 3.74 2.67 5.83
CA TRP A 62 2.43 2.15 6.21
C TRP A 62 2.16 2.32 7.71
N GLU A 63 3.13 2.01 8.57
CA GLU A 63 3.01 2.22 10.01
C GLU A 63 2.75 3.69 10.36
N LYS A 64 3.47 4.62 9.73
CA LYS A 64 3.26 6.07 9.92
C LYS A 64 1.87 6.50 9.48
N VAL A 65 1.38 5.98 8.34
CA VAL A 65 0.05 6.27 7.79
C VAL A 65 -1.07 5.76 8.70
N LYS A 66 -0.91 4.56 9.28
CA LYS A 66 -1.89 3.99 10.22
C LYS A 66 -1.79 4.58 11.63
N GLY A 67 -0.68 5.23 11.96
CA GLY A 67 -0.44 5.93 13.21
C GLY A 67 0.10 5.03 14.32
N ARG A 68 0.07 5.54 15.56
CA ARG A 68 0.77 4.95 16.72
C ARG A 68 0.41 3.49 17.02
N GLN A 69 -0.78 3.03 16.65
CA GLN A 69 -1.23 1.66 16.97
C GLN A 69 -0.42 0.57 16.27
N THR A 70 0.14 0.88 15.09
CA THR A 70 0.86 -0.08 14.25
C THR A 70 2.37 0.11 14.26
N GLN A 71 2.89 1.17 14.90
CA GLN A 71 4.31 1.51 14.90
C GLN A 71 5.15 0.43 15.60
N GLY A 72 6.19 -0.06 14.93
CA GLY A 72 7.11 -1.08 15.45
C GLY A 72 6.50 -2.48 15.56
N LYS A 73 5.33 -2.70 14.97
CA LYS A 73 4.61 -3.99 15.01
C LYS A 73 4.48 -4.65 13.65
N MET A 74 4.79 -3.95 12.55
CA MET A 74 4.72 -4.50 11.21
C MET A 74 6.11 -4.90 10.69
N SER A 75 6.17 -6.12 10.14
CA SER A 75 7.20 -6.54 9.19
C SER A 75 6.63 -6.56 7.77
N TYR A 76 7.49 -6.67 6.77
CA TYR A 76 7.04 -6.86 5.40
C TYR A 76 6.21 -8.13 5.23
N GLU A 77 6.51 -9.19 5.98
CA GLU A 77 5.78 -10.45 5.87
C GLU A 77 4.34 -10.32 6.34
N THR A 78 4.12 -9.63 7.46
CA THR A 78 2.79 -9.34 7.99
C THR A 78 2.03 -8.36 7.09
N PHE A 79 2.71 -7.34 6.57
CA PHE A 79 2.13 -6.46 5.56
C PHE A 79 1.71 -7.25 4.31
N ALA A 80 2.61 -8.01 3.71
CA ALA A 80 2.32 -8.83 2.54
C ALA A 80 1.24 -9.90 2.82
N ARG A 81 1.10 -10.37 4.07
CA ARG A 81 0.00 -11.26 4.46
C ARG A 81 -1.35 -10.60 4.27
N GLY A 82 -1.49 -9.33 4.64
CA GLY A 82 -2.64 -8.47 4.38
C GLY A 82 -2.97 -8.38 2.88
N ILE A 83 -1.97 -8.13 2.04
CA ILE A 83 -2.12 -8.12 0.57
C ILE A 83 -2.69 -9.45 0.06
N ARG A 84 -2.16 -10.58 0.54
CA ARG A 84 -2.61 -11.92 0.11
C ARG A 84 -4.06 -12.23 0.48
N HIS A 85 -4.66 -11.55 1.45
CA HIS A 85 -6.09 -11.73 1.74
C HIS A 85 -6.98 -11.26 0.58
N TYR A 86 -6.52 -10.28 -0.21
CA TYR A 86 -7.23 -9.78 -1.39
C TYR A 86 -7.32 -10.79 -2.53
N TYR A 87 -6.57 -11.89 -2.48
CA TYR A 87 -6.69 -12.97 -3.47
C TYR A 87 -8.05 -13.66 -3.37
N LYS A 88 -8.60 -13.81 -2.17
CA LYS A 88 -9.92 -14.43 -1.96
C LYS A 88 -11.07 -13.55 -2.48
N THR A 89 -10.90 -12.23 -2.40
CA THR A 89 -11.91 -11.27 -2.85
C THR A 89 -11.75 -10.90 -4.33
N GLY A 90 -10.74 -11.43 -5.02
CA GLY A 90 -10.43 -11.10 -6.41
C GLY A 90 -9.94 -9.66 -6.61
N MET A 91 -9.57 -8.94 -5.56
CA MET A 91 -9.03 -7.57 -5.73
C MET A 91 -7.57 -7.56 -6.17
N MET A 92 -6.87 -8.68 -5.97
CA MET A 92 -5.49 -8.86 -6.41
C MET A 92 -5.27 -10.29 -6.89
N ILE A 93 -4.33 -10.44 -7.82
CA ILE A 93 -3.94 -11.71 -8.41
C ILE A 93 -2.55 -12.09 -7.91
N LYS A 94 -2.38 -13.38 -7.55
CA LYS A 94 -1.09 -13.94 -7.14
C LYS A 94 -0.12 -13.91 -8.33
N THR A 95 1.12 -13.48 -8.07
CA THR A 95 2.22 -13.59 -9.03
C THR A 95 3.27 -14.58 -8.52
N ASN A 96 4.09 -15.11 -9.43
CA ASN A 96 5.19 -16.01 -9.09
C ASN A 96 6.52 -15.27 -8.86
N LYS A 97 6.54 -13.94 -8.97
CA LYS A 97 7.74 -13.12 -8.83
C LYS A 97 7.81 -12.51 -7.43
N LYS A 98 9.00 -12.53 -6.84
CA LYS A 98 9.25 -11.95 -5.51
C LYS A 98 8.85 -10.48 -5.49
N TYR A 99 8.12 -10.09 -4.44
CA TYR A 99 7.65 -8.72 -4.20
C TYR A 99 6.78 -8.12 -5.31
N THR A 100 6.24 -8.96 -6.19
CA THR A 100 5.44 -8.54 -7.34
C THR A 100 3.98 -8.91 -7.08
N PHE A 101 3.09 -7.98 -7.36
CA PHE A 101 1.66 -8.12 -7.14
C PHE A 101 0.90 -7.53 -8.32
N CYS A 102 -0.33 -7.97 -8.50
CA CYS A 102 -1.18 -7.52 -9.60
C CYS A 102 -2.53 -7.10 -9.02
N PHE A 103 -2.95 -5.86 -9.25
CA PHE A 103 -4.36 -5.49 -9.09
C PHE A 103 -5.18 -6.17 -10.19
N GLN A 104 -6.41 -6.58 -9.84
CA GLN A 104 -7.39 -7.07 -10.81
C GLN A 104 -8.17 -5.91 -11.42
#